data_AF-A0A944P7D1-F1
#
_entry.id   AF-A0A944P7D1-F1
#
_cell.length_a   1.000
_cell.length_b   1.000
_cell.length_c   1.000
_cell.angle_alpha   90.00
_cell.angle_beta   90.00
_cell.angle_gamma   90.00
#
_symmetry.space_group_name_H-M   'P 1'
#
loop_
_entity.id
_entity.type
_entity.pdbx_description
1 polymer ?
#
loop_
_entity_poly.entity_id
_entity_poly.type
_entity_poly.pdbx_seq_one_letter_code
_entity_poly.pdbx_strand_id
1 'polypeptide(L)'
;MRTSGPDVRKAFAGSALALLCVVTLASCTSDDSASKSADLCGISPSSEEESLVREVLGKEDFATKAYGSTSALVDKMERALPKMPKRDMFYTNACGYSVGGEQGDSGVTFLAGWFLRTSELPSFPSDMSYDVNGARGVARSSSSTLLVQCDMPRELRAQSQKVWLTADTTFTFSPSRPDVDQATSDRRMTLTYLMARRVTEALGCENKPLEKPPVVKPLPTP
;
A
#
# COMPACT_ATOMS: atom_id res chain seq x y z
N MET A 1 50.00 66.70 13.77
CA MET A 1 51.43 67.07 13.92
C MET A 1 52.23 65.93 13.30
N ARG A 2 53.11 66.27 12.32
CA ARG A 2 54.33 65.57 11.84
C ARG A 2 54.55 64.12 12.33
N THR A 3 54.91 63.09 11.56
CA THR A 3 55.82 62.91 10.40
C THR A 3 56.12 61.39 10.43
N SER A 4 56.07 60.58 9.38
CA SER A 4 57.16 60.29 8.42
C SER A 4 57.10 58.78 8.12
N GLY A 5 57.26 58.38 6.85
CA GLY A 5 57.66 57.01 6.47
C GLY A 5 59.19 56.84 6.56
N PRO A 6 59.82 56.13 5.61
CA PRO A 6 59.75 54.69 5.29
C PRO A 6 61.15 54.04 5.33
N ASP A 7 61.29 52.69 5.31
CA ASP A 7 62.45 51.98 4.73
C ASP A 7 62.20 50.44 4.79
N VAL A 8 61.86 49.76 3.69
CA VAL A 8 62.73 49.08 2.70
C VAL A 8 63.84 48.19 3.33
N ARG A 9 63.75 46.86 3.18
CA ARG A 9 64.69 46.02 2.40
C ARG A 9 64.49 44.49 2.57
N LYS A 10 64.31 43.87 1.41
CA LYS A 10 64.90 42.61 0.89
C LYS A 10 64.35 41.25 1.33
N ALA A 11 64.16 40.47 0.27
CA ALA A 11 63.62 39.12 0.16
C ALA A 11 64.67 38.03 0.38
N PHE A 12 64.19 36.85 0.80
CA PHE A 12 64.63 35.49 0.42
C PHE A 12 63.38 34.60 0.59
N ALA A 13 62.71 34.15 -0.47
CA ALA A 13 63.00 32.92 -1.23
C ALA A 13 63.06 31.66 -0.34
N GLY A 14 62.07 30.78 -0.48
CA GLY A 14 62.11 29.43 0.09
C GLY A 14 60.73 28.84 0.37
N SER A 15 60.13 28.18 -0.62
CA SER A 15 58.90 27.40 -0.48
C SER A 15 59.09 26.17 0.42
N ALA A 16 58.19 25.97 1.38
CA ALA A 16 57.94 24.65 1.98
C ALA A 16 56.52 24.61 2.58
N LEU A 17 55.80 23.53 2.25
CA LEU A 17 54.40 23.19 2.52
C LEU A 17 53.77 23.79 3.80
N ALA A 18 52.64 24.46 3.63
CA ALA A 18 51.66 24.70 4.70
C ALA A 18 50.39 23.87 4.42
N LEU A 19 50.17 22.85 5.26
CA LEU A 19 48.92 22.12 5.39
C LEU A 19 47.79 23.12 5.74
N LEU A 20 46.90 23.38 4.79
CA LEU A 20 45.63 24.06 5.05
C LEU A 20 44.61 23.03 5.50
N CYS A 21 44.41 22.95 6.82
CA CYS A 21 43.20 22.39 7.42
C CYS A 21 42.00 23.24 6.99
N VAL A 22 41.29 22.82 5.96
CA VAL A 22 39.97 23.36 5.64
C VAL A 22 38.99 22.71 6.62
N VAL A 23 38.66 23.43 7.69
CA VAL A 23 37.49 23.12 8.51
C VAL A 23 36.26 23.60 7.74
N THR A 24 35.71 22.75 6.88
CA THR A 24 34.32 22.93 6.43
C THR A 24 33.43 22.54 7.60
N LEU A 25 32.93 23.55 8.33
CA LEU A 25 31.69 23.42 9.08
C LEU A 25 30.57 23.21 8.05
N ALA A 26 30.42 21.98 7.57
CA ALA A 26 29.17 21.54 7.00
C ALA A 26 28.18 21.56 8.14
N SER A 27 27.32 22.60 8.17
CA SER A 27 26.09 22.59 8.92
C SER A 27 25.33 21.32 8.50
N CYS A 28 25.45 20.27 9.30
CA CYS A 28 24.56 19.12 9.28
C CYS A 28 23.18 19.62 9.70
N THR A 29 22.49 20.30 8.79
CA THR A 29 21.05 20.20 8.74
C THR A 29 20.79 18.77 8.30
N SER A 30 20.74 17.86 9.27
CA SER A 30 20.03 16.60 9.12
C SER A 30 18.57 16.97 8.87
N ASP A 31 18.27 17.39 7.65
CA ASP A 31 17.02 17.03 7.00
C ASP A 31 17.10 15.52 6.78
N ASP A 32 16.92 14.79 7.89
CA ASP A 32 16.23 13.51 7.86
C ASP A 32 14.78 13.82 7.46
N SER A 33 14.59 14.27 6.21
CA SER A 33 13.47 13.80 5.43
C SER A 33 13.78 12.32 5.17
N ALA A 34 13.60 11.52 6.22
CA ALA A 34 13.18 10.15 6.08
C ALA A 34 12.18 10.19 4.94
N SER A 35 12.53 9.56 3.82
CA SER A 35 11.61 9.45 2.69
C SER A 35 10.28 9.05 3.31
N LYS A 36 9.22 9.82 3.03
CA LYS A 36 7.86 9.41 3.37
C LYS A 36 7.79 7.96 2.90
N SER A 37 7.86 7.01 3.84
CA SER A 37 7.66 5.60 3.51
C SER A 37 6.38 5.60 2.71
N ALA A 38 6.44 5.18 1.45
CA ALA A 38 5.31 5.29 0.54
C ALA A 38 4.06 4.80 1.29
N ASP A 39 3.17 5.75 1.61
CA ASP A 39 2.03 5.47 2.45
C ASP A 39 1.18 4.42 1.73
N LEU A 40 0.84 3.32 2.41
CA LEU A 40 0.13 2.18 1.81
C LEU A 40 -1.13 2.62 1.05
N CYS A 41 -1.77 3.69 1.52
CA CYS A 41 -3.01 4.21 0.95
C CYS A 41 -2.80 5.37 -0.04
N GLY A 42 -1.57 5.85 -0.20
CA GLY A 42 -1.27 6.95 -1.12
C GLY A 42 -1.47 6.53 -2.57
N ILE A 43 -2.15 7.36 -3.35
CA ILE A 43 -2.29 7.19 -4.79
C ILE A 43 -1.60 8.37 -5.47
N SER A 44 -0.71 8.06 -6.41
CA SER A 44 0.00 9.10 -7.17
C SER A 44 -0.97 9.82 -8.12
N PRO A 45 -0.93 11.17 -8.19
CA PRO A 45 -1.72 11.92 -9.16
C PRO A 45 -1.44 11.48 -10.60
N SER A 46 -2.49 11.46 -11.43
CA SER A 46 -2.48 11.03 -12.83
C SER A 46 -2.03 9.58 -13.05
N SER A 47 -2.08 8.72 -12.03
CA SER A 47 -1.77 7.30 -12.16
C SER A 47 -2.98 6.50 -12.67
N GLU A 48 -2.71 5.34 -13.27
CA GLU A 48 -3.76 4.38 -13.65
C GLU A 48 -4.63 3.97 -12.46
N GLU A 49 -4.04 3.90 -11.26
CA GLU A 49 -4.75 3.56 -10.03
C GLU A 49 -5.70 4.69 -9.58
N GLU A 50 -5.31 5.96 -9.76
CA GLU A 50 -6.19 7.09 -9.50
C GLU A 50 -7.41 7.04 -10.43
N SER A 51 -7.18 6.84 -11.73
CA SER A 51 -8.25 6.67 -12.72
C SER A 51 -9.17 5.51 -12.35
N LEU A 52 -8.61 4.38 -11.92
CA LEU A 52 -9.40 3.22 -11.49
C LEU A 52 -10.28 3.52 -10.26
N VAL A 53 -9.75 4.22 -9.25
CA VAL A 53 -10.54 4.60 -8.07
C VAL A 53 -11.66 5.57 -8.45
N ARG A 54 -11.39 6.55 -9.33
CA ARG A 54 -12.40 7.47 -9.86
C ARG A 54 -13.50 6.74 -10.62
N GLU A 55 -13.15 5.78 -11.47
CA GLU A 55 -14.11 4.94 -12.19
C GLU A 55 -14.96 4.09 -11.24
N VAL A 56 -14.35 3.47 -10.22
CA VAL A 56 -15.06 2.66 -9.23
C VAL A 56 -16.01 3.51 -8.38
N LEU A 57 -15.62 4.73 -8.02
CA LEU A 57 -16.45 5.67 -7.27
C LEU A 57 -17.46 6.44 -8.15
N GLY A 58 -17.25 6.47 -9.47
CA GLY A 58 -18.05 7.27 -10.41
C GLY A 58 -17.89 8.77 -10.21
N LYS A 59 -16.73 9.24 -9.73
CA LYS A 59 -16.47 10.64 -9.34
C LYS A 59 -15.05 11.05 -9.67
N GLU A 60 -14.85 12.31 -10.04
CA GLU A 60 -13.53 12.85 -10.43
C GLU A 60 -12.62 13.07 -9.22
N ASP A 61 -13.18 13.50 -8.09
CA ASP A 61 -12.43 13.77 -6.86
C ASP A 61 -12.84 12.81 -5.74
N PHE A 62 -11.87 12.45 -4.90
CA PHE A 62 -12.10 11.65 -3.70
C PHE A 62 -11.10 12.02 -2.60
N ALA A 63 -11.50 11.79 -1.35
CA ALA A 63 -10.63 11.87 -0.20
C ALA A 63 -10.04 10.50 0.13
N THR A 64 -8.75 10.46 0.47
CA THR A 64 -8.06 9.26 0.94
C THR A 64 -7.99 9.25 2.47
N LYS A 65 -8.24 8.08 3.06
CA LYS A 65 -8.16 7.82 4.49
C LYS A 65 -7.26 6.62 4.77
N ALA A 66 -6.16 6.84 5.46
CA ALA A 66 -5.38 5.76 6.08
C ALA A 66 -5.93 5.47 7.48
N TYR A 67 -6.21 4.21 7.80
CA TYR A 67 -6.70 3.82 9.15
C TYR A 67 -5.56 3.62 10.17
N GLY A 68 -4.31 3.75 9.71
CA GLY A 68 -3.07 3.68 10.48
C GLY A 68 -1.87 3.75 9.54
N SER A 69 -0.66 3.81 10.09
CA SER A 69 0.56 3.70 9.26
C SER A 69 0.70 2.30 8.66
N THR A 70 1.46 2.18 7.57
CA THR A 70 1.86 0.88 6.98
C THR A 70 2.48 -0.04 8.03
N SER A 71 3.37 0.49 8.89
CA SER A 71 3.99 -0.28 9.98
C SER A 71 2.96 -0.80 10.98
N ALA A 72 1.98 0.03 11.39
CA ALA A 72 0.95 -0.38 12.33
C ALA A 72 0.02 -1.46 11.74
N LEU A 73 -0.20 -1.47 10.42
CA LEU A 73 -0.92 -2.54 9.75
C LEU A 73 -0.12 -3.85 9.79
N VAL A 74 1.14 -3.82 9.36
CA VAL A 74 2.05 -4.99 9.35
C VAL A 74 2.12 -5.60 10.75
N ASP A 75 2.39 -4.78 11.75
CA ASP A 75 2.41 -5.14 13.16
C ASP A 75 1.13 -5.87 13.63
N LYS A 76 -0.05 -5.36 13.26
CA LYS A 76 -1.34 -5.99 13.62
C LYS A 76 -1.49 -7.34 12.95
N MET A 77 -1.13 -7.44 11.68
CA MET A 77 -1.21 -8.67 10.88
C MET A 77 -0.27 -9.74 11.43
N GLU A 78 0.98 -9.39 11.72
CA GLU A 78 1.98 -10.30 12.30
C GLU A 78 1.55 -10.81 13.67
N ARG A 79 1.04 -9.93 14.55
CA ARG A 79 0.53 -10.33 15.88
C ARG A 79 -0.74 -11.18 15.83
N ALA A 80 -1.52 -11.08 14.76
CA ALA A 80 -2.73 -11.87 14.58
C ALA A 80 -2.42 -13.29 14.08
N LEU A 81 -1.42 -13.43 13.21
CA LEU A 81 -1.13 -14.68 12.50
C LEU A 81 -0.91 -15.90 13.44
N PRO A 82 -0.13 -15.83 14.54
CA PRO A 82 0.01 -16.95 15.48
C PRO A 82 -1.29 -17.36 16.19
N LYS A 83 -2.31 -16.49 16.20
CA LYS A 83 -3.60 -16.71 16.86
C LYS A 83 -4.64 -17.34 15.93
N MET A 84 -4.35 -17.43 14.63
CA MET A 84 -5.27 -17.96 13.62
C MET A 84 -5.72 -19.39 13.85
N PRO A 85 -4.92 -20.34 14.38
CA PRO A 85 -5.46 -21.67 14.69
C PRO A 85 -6.62 -21.69 15.70
N LYS A 86 -6.90 -20.57 16.39
CA LYS A 86 -8.00 -20.41 17.34
C LYS A 86 -9.13 -19.49 16.81
N ARG A 87 -9.03 -19.02 15.57
CA ARG A 87 -9.97 -18.07 14.95
C ARG A 87 -10.11 -18.37 13.46
N ASP A 88 -11.33 -18.41 12.96
CA ASP A 88 -11.54 -18.69 11.53
C ASP A 88 -11.10 -17.52 10.64
N MET A 89 -11.18 -16.29 11.16
CA MET A 89 -10.82 -15.08 10.42
C MET A 89 -10.30 -13.95 11.31
N PHE A 90 -9.50 -13.06 10.72
CA PHE A 90 -9.06 -11.79 11.28
C PHE A 90 -9.07 -10.72 10.18
N TYR A 91 -9.54 -9.51 10.49
CA TYR A 91 -9.50 -8.36 9.58
C TYR A 91 -9.08 -7.09 10.30
N THR A 92 -8.49 -6.17 9.56
CA THR A 92 -8.26 -4.79 9.96
C THR A 92 -8.41 -3.88 8.75
N ASN A 93 -9.00 -2.71 8.96
CA ASN A 93 -9.06 -1.67 7.94
C ASN A 93 -7.64 -1.18 7.64
N ALA A 94 -7.34 -1.00 6.36
CA ALA A 94 -6.08 -0.45 5.90
C ALA A 94 -6.32 0.94 5.29
N CYS A 95 -7.13 1.00 4.23
CA CYS A 95 -7.34 2.22 3.44
C CYS A 95 -8.82 2.48 3.20
N GLY A 96 -9.16 3.74 2.92
CA GLY A 96 -10.47 4.15 2.45
C GLY A 96 -10.36 5.27 1.43
N TYR A 97 -11.25 5.26 0.44
CA TYR A 97 -11.41 6.32 -0.55
C TYR A 97 -12.88 6.72 -0.55
N SER A 98 -13.20 7.98 -0.34
CA SER A 98 -14.58 8.41 -0.17
C SER A 98 -14.86 9.75 -0.82
N VAL A 99 -16.07 9.90 -1.31
CA VAL A 99 -16.62 11.16 -1.79
C VAL A 99 -17.74 11.54 -0.82
N GLY A 100 -17.56 12.67 -0.14
CA GLY A 100 -18.60 13.27 0.68
C GLY A 100 -19.42 14.28 -0.14
N GLY A 101 -20.74 14.32 0.07
CA GLY A 101 -21.61 15.28 -0.61
C GLY A 101 -23.06 15.25 -0.10
N GLU A 102 -23.86 16.23 -0.55
CA GLU A 102 -25.24 16.46 -0.09
C GLU A 102 -26.19 15.27 -0.34
N GLN A 103 -25.85 14.35 -1.25
CA GLN A 103 -26.66 13.17 -1.61
C GLN A 103 -26.20 11.85 -0.93
N GLY A 104 -25.27 11.96 0.01
CA GLY A 104 -24.74 10.85 0.81
C GLY A 104 -23.34 10.39 0.39
N ASP A 105 -22.73 9.56 1.24
CA ASP A 105 -21.35 9.14 1.08
C ASP A 105 -21.25 7.94 0.13
N SER A 106 -20.37 8.03 -0.86
CA SER A 106 -19.90 6.89 -1.64
C SER A 106 -18.45 6.62 -1.27
N GLY A 107 -18.08 5.35 -1.14
CA GLY A 107 -16.75 5.03 -0.68
C GLY A 107 -16.35 3.58 -0.90
N VAL A 108 -15.03 3.41 -1.00
CA VAL A 108 -14.33 2.14 -1.02
C VAL A 108 -13.59 2.01 0.30
N THR A 109 -13.76 0.90 1.02
CA THR A 109 -12.92 0.57 2.18
C THR A 109 -12.18 -0.72 1.91
N PHE A 110 -10.87 -0.68 2.09
CA PHE A 110 -9.99 -1.82 1.94
C PHE A 110 -9.59 -2.37 3.31
N LEU A 111 -9.80 -3.67 3.48
CA LEU A 111 -9.46 -4.45 4.66
C LEU A 111 -8.44 -5.52 4.28
N ALA A 112 -7.49 -5.74 5.17
CA ALA A 112 -6.55 -6.85 5.07
C ALA A 112 -6.69 -7.76 6.28
N GLY A 113 -6.43 -9.05 6.08
CA GLY A 113 -6.71 -10.03 7.09
C GLY A 113 -6.07 -11.39 6.86
N TRP A 114 -6.34 -12.31 7.78
CA TRP A 114 -5.98 -13.72 7.65
C TRP A 114 -7.26 -14.56 7.67
N PHE A 115 -7.28 -15.59 6.83
CA PHE A 115 -8.39 -16.55 6.74
C PHE A 115 -7.82 -17.96 6.79
N LEU A 116 -8.37 -18.85 7.62
CA LEU A 116 -7.86 -20.23 7.68
C LEU A 116 -7.98 -20.92 6.31
N ARG A 117 -6.97 -21.70 5.91
CA ARG A 117 -7.00 -22.39 4.60
C ARG A 117 -8.10 -23.43 4.47
N THR A 118 -8.50 -24.01 5.61
CA THR A 118 -9.56 -25.00 5.71
C THR A 118 -10.96 -24.38 5.68
N SER A 119 -11.05 -23.06 5.81
CA SER A 119 -12.32 -22.35 5.74
C SER A 119 -12.68 -22.08 4.28
N GLU A 120 -13.97 -22.17 3.97
CA GLU A 120 -14.51 -21.85 2.66
C GLU A 120 -14.95 -20.38 2.65
N LEU A 121 -14.70 -19.68 1.54
CA LEU A 121 -15.36 -18.40 1.33
C LEU A 121 -16.86 -18.66 1.17
N PRO A 122 -17.73 -17.87 1.81
CA PRO A 122 -19.15 -17.95 1.54
C PRO A 122 -19.40 -17.74 0.04
N SER A 123 -20.17 -18.61 -0.60
CA SER A 123 -20.54 -18.50 -2.01
C SER A 123 -22.01 -18.11 -2.11
N PHE A 124 -22.31 -17.07 -2.87
CA PHE A 124 -23.69 -16.67 -3.18
C PHE A 124 -24.01 -16.87 -4.66
N PRO A 125 -25.29 -17.06 -5.05
CA PRO A 125 -25.67 -17.33 -6.44
C PRO A 125 -25.28 -16.23 -7.45
N SER A 126 -25.07 -15.01 -6.99
CA SER A 126 -24.67 -13.85 -7.81
C SER A 126 -23.18 -13.51 -7.71
N ASP A 127 -22.39 -14.36 -7.05
CA ASP A 127 -20.96 -14.16 -6.91
C ASP A 127 -20.24 -14.47 -8.24
N MET A 128 -19.35 -13.58 -8.64
CA MET A 128 -18.44 -13.82 -9.74
C MET A 128 -17.11 -14.32 -9.19
N SER A 129 -16.71 -15.52 -9.58
CA SER A 129 -15.42 -16.09 -9.20
C SER A 129 -14.32 -15.68 -10.19
N TYR A 130 -13.10 -15.50 -9.70
CA TYR A 130 -11.95 -15.06 -10.49
C TYR A 130 -10.71 -15.90 -10.18
N ASP A 131 -9.92 -16.15 -11.22
CA ASP A 131 -8.49 -16.39 -11.09
C ASP A 131 -7.76 -15.08 -11.44
N VAL A 132 -6.94 -14.59 -10.51
CA VAL A 132 -6.13 -13.39 -10.73
C VAL A 132 -4.67 -13.73 -10.43
N ASN A 133 -3.94 -14.12 -11.47
CA ASN A 133 -2.54 -14.57 -11.37
C ASN A 133 -2.35 -15.70 -10.33
N GLY A 134 -3.29 -16.66 -10.26
CA GLY A 134 -3.25 -17.77 -9.30
C GLY A 134 -3.74 -17.43 -7.89
N ALA A 135 -4.14 -16.17 -7.63
CA ALA A 135 -4.94 -15.82 -6.47
C ALA A 135 -6.43 -16.04 -6.77
N ARG A 136 -7.18 -16.50 -5.76
CA ARG A 136 -8.63 -16.76 -5.91
C ARG A 136 -9.41 -15.53 -5.50
N GLY A 137 -10.23 -15.00 -6.40
CA GLY A 137 -11.06 -13.84 -6.16
C GLY A 137 -12.55 -14.16 -6.20
N VAL A 138 -13.33 -13.44 -5.41
CA VAL A 138 -14.80 -13.41 -5.51
C VAL A 138 -15.25 -11.96 -5.52
N ALA A 139 -16.02 -11.54 -6.53
CA ALA A 139 -16.68 -10.24 -6.56
C ALA A 139 -18.18 -10.40 -6.35
N ARG A 140 -18.74 -9.50 -5.55
CA ARG A 140 -20.16 -9.38 -5.22
C ARG A 140 -20.64 -7.98 -5.56
N SER A 141 -21.95 -7.76 -5.42
CA SER A 141 -22.57 -6.47 -5.72
C SER A 141 -21.98 -5.28 -4.94
N SER A 142 -21.43 -5.52 -3.74
CA SER A 142 -20.90 -4.48 -2.83
C SER A 142 -19.56 -4.85 -2.17
N SER A 143 -18.91 -5.91 -2.62
CA SER A 143 -17.58 -6.27 -2.12
C SER A 143 -16.79 -7.07 -3.14
N SER A 144 -15.48 -7.11 -2.99
CA SER A 144 -14.60 -8.05 -3.67
C SER A 144 -13.55 -8.55 -2.69
N THR A 145 -13.36 -9.85 -2.66
CA THR A 145 -12.42 -10.55 -1.77
C THR A 145 -11.39 -11.27 -2.62
N LEU A 146 -10.12 -11.13 -2.27
CA LEU A 146 -9.01 -11.86 -2.88
C LEU A 146 -8.27 -12.66 -1.81
N LEU A 147 -8.10 -13.97 -2.05
CA LEU A 147 -7.30 -14.86 -1.24
C LEU A 147 -5.94 -15.09 -1.89
N VAL A 148 -4.90 -14.78 -1.14
CA VAL A 148 -3.52 -14.75 -1.61
C VAL A 148 -2.66 -15.62 -0.69
N GLN A 149 -1.79 -16.46 -1.27
CA GLN A 149 -0.74 -17.10 -0.49
C GLN A 149 0.37 -16.09 -0.23
N CYS A 150 0.49 -15.64 1.02
CA CYS A 150 1.63 -14.85 1.47
C CYS A 150 2.50 -15.73 2.38
N ASP A 151 3.70 -16.07 1.92
CA ASP A 151 4.68 -16.77 2.74
C ASP A 151 5.48 -15.73 3.54
N MET A 152 5.12 -15.56 4.82
CA MET A 152 5.77 -14.61 5.72
C MET A 152 7.22 -15.04 6.00
N PRO A 153 8.14 -14.09 6.19
CA PRO A 153 9.53 -14.41 6.48
C PRO A 153 9.71 -14.96 7.91
N ARG A 154 10.87 -15.58 8.14
CA ARG A 154 11.40 -15.97 9.47
C ARG A 154 10.43 -16.84 10.30
N GLU A 155 10.24 -16.51 11.57
CA GLU A 155 9.47 -17.29 12.56
C GLU A 155 7.98 -17.41 12.24
N LEU A 156 7.45 -16.59 11.32
CA LEU A 156 6.04 -16.59 10.93
C LEU A 156 5.73 -17.51 9.73
N ARG A 157 6.76 -18.03 9.05
CA ARG A 157 6.63 -18.83 7.82
C ARG A 157 5.71 -20.05 7.99
N ALA A 158 5.87 -20.79 9.08
CA ALA A 158 5.11 -22.02 9.31
C ALA A 158 3.62 -21.75 9.56
N GLN A 159 3.28 -20.58 10.12
CA GLN A 159 1.90 -20.16 10.41
C GLN A 159 1.26 -19.58 9.16
N SER A 160 1.99 -18.78 8.38
CA SER A 160 1.45 -18.15 7.15
C SER A 160 1.03 -19.19 6.10
N GLN A 161 1.73 -20.33 6.04
CA GLN A 161 1.38 -21.44 5.13
C GLN A 161 0.05 -22.14 5.48
N LYS A 162 -0.52 -21.88 6.66
CA LYS A 162 -1.80 -22.47 7.10
C LYS A 162 -2.99 -21.52 6.91
N VAL A 163 -2.74 -20.30 6.45
CA VAL A 163 -3.75 -19.28 6.19
C VAL A 163 -3.65 -18.76 4.76
N TRP A 164 -4.71 -18.10 4.32
CA TRP A 164 -4.70 -17.18 3.21
C TRP A 164 -4.59 -15.76 3.77
N LEU A 165 -3.78 -14.92 3.13
CA LEU A 165 -3.97 -13.47 3.23
C LEU A 165 -5.31 -13.18 2.53
N THR A 166 -6.24 -12.55 3.23
CA THR A 166 -7.50 -12.09 2.67
C THR A 166 -7.44 -10.58 2.51
N ALA A 167 -7.82 -10.13 1.32
CA ALA A 167 -7.87 -8.74 0.94
C ALA A 167 -9.30 -8.43 0.50
N ASP A 168 -10.01 -7.66 1.31
CA ASP A 168 -11.43 -7.42 1.16
C ASP A 168 -11.66 -5.94 0.87
N THR A 169 -12.29 -5.65 -0.25
CA THR A 169 -12.71 -4.31 -0.61
C THR A 169 -14.22 -4.24 -0.49
N THR A 170 -14.74 -3.30 0.29
CA THR A 170 -16.17 -3.03 0.41
C THR A 170 -16.51 -1.74 -0.31
N PHE A 171 -17.65 -1.74 -0.99
CA PHE A 171 -18.13 -0.63 -1.79
C PHE A 171 -19.47 -0.13 -1.26
N THR A 172 -19.52 1.15 -0.94
CA THR A 172 -20.71 1.86 -0.48
C THR A 172 -21.09 2.89 -1.53
N PHE A 173 -22.37 2.89 -1.90
CA PHE A 173 -22.92 3.78 -2.91
C PHE A 173 -24.19 4.41 -2.36
N SER A 174 -24.27 5.73 -2.40
CA SER A 174 -25.44 6.52 -2.01
C SER A 174 -25.76 7.51 -3.12
N PRO A 175 -27.04 7.73 -3.49
CA PRO A 175 -28.26 7.14 -2.91
C PRO A 175 -28.66 5.78 -3.53
N SER A 176 -28.04 5.36 -4.64
CA SER A 176 -28.35 4.11 -5.32
C SER A 176 -27.09 3.33 -5.67
N ARG A 177 -27.21 2.00 -5.72
CA ARG A 177 -26.13 1.13 -6.19
C ARG A 177 -26.12 1.15 -7.72
N PRO A 178 -24.95 1.33 -8.36
CA PRO A 178 -24.86 1.17 -9.81
C PRO A 178 -25.13 -0.29 -10.18
N ASP A 179 -25.67 -0.50 -11.38
CA ASP A 179 -25.77 -1.83 -11.97
C ASP A 179 -24.38 -2.47 -12.03
N VAL A 180 -24.31 -3.74 -11.66
CA VAL A 180 -23.04 -4.48 -11.60
C VAL A 180 -22.94 -5.36 -12.83
N ASP A 181 -22.33 -4.81 -13.87
CA ASP A 181 -21.90 -5.58 -15.03
C ASP A 181 -20.52 -6.24 -14.79
N GLN A 182 -20.09 -7.05 -15.76
CA GLN A 182 -18.80 -7.72 -15.73
C GLN A 182 -17.65 -6.71 -15.62
N ALA A 183 -17.67 -5.64 -16.43
CA ALA A 183 -16.63 -4.62 -16.44
C ALA A 183 -16.47 -3.92 -15.07
N THR A 184 -17.57 -3.65 -14.38
CA THR A 184 -17.56 -3.09 -13.03
C THR A 184 -16.96 -4.06 -12.02
N SER A 185 -17.26 -5.34 -12.16
CA SER A 185 -16.72 -6.38 -11.27
C SER A 185 -15.23 -6.60 -11.52
N ASP A 186 -14.79 -6.56 -12.78
CA ASP A 186 -13.39 -6.63 -13.18
C ASP A 186 -12.59 -5.45 -12.62
N ARG A 187 -13.12 -4.22 -12.71
CA ARG A 187 -12.50 -3.02 -12.11
C ARG A 187 -12.36 -3.13 -10.59
N ARG A 188 -13.41 -3.58 -9.90
CA ARG A 188 -13.40 -3.78 -8.44
C ARG A 188 -12.40 -4.87 -8.01
N MET A 189 -12.33 -5.97 -8.76
CA MET A 189 -11.35 -7.02 -8.53
C MET A 189 -9.93 -6.54 -8.80
N THR A 190 -9.72 -5.77 -9.87
CA THR A 190 -8.43 -5.12 -10.18
C THR A 190 -7.98 -4.23 -9.03
N LEU A 191 -8.85 -3.36 -8.52
CA LEU A 191 -8.54 -2.49 -7.39
C LEU A 191 -8.16 -3.30 -6.15
N THR A 192 -8.91 -4.37 -5.85
CA THR A 192 -8.61 -5.28 -4.73
C THR A 192 -7.24 -5.93 -4.89
N TYR A 193 -6.86 -6.34 -6.11
CA TYR A 193 -5.55 -6.88 -6.42
C TYR A 193 -4.43 -5.86 -6.19
N LEU A 194 -4.59 -4.61 -6.64
CA LEU A 194 -3.60 -3.55 -6.44
C LEU A 194 -3.36 -3.30 -4.94
N MET A 195 -4.44 -3.18 -4.17
CA MET A 195 -4.35 -2.98 -2.72
C MET A 195 -3.74 -4.19 -2.00
N ALA A 196 -4.12 -5.41 -2.39
CA ALA A 196 -3.53 -6.64 -1.87
C ALA A 196 -2.03 -6.71 -2.14
N ARG A 197 -1.57 -6.29 -3.34
CA ARG A 197 -0.15 -6.25 -3.69
C ARG A 197 0.64 -5.38 -2.72
N ARG A 198 0.16 -4.16 -2.48
CA ARG A 198 0.80 -3.22 -1.52
C ARG A 198 0.93 -3.85 -0.13
N VAL A 199 -0.10 -4.59 0.32
CA VAL A 199 -0.04 -5.31 1.60
C VAL A 199 0.97 -6.45 1.56
N THR A 200 1.01 -7.24 0.49
CA THR A 200 1.99 -8.35 0.38
C THR A 200 3.42 -7.84 0.33
N GLU A 201 3.66 -6.70 -0.31
CA GLU A 201 4.96 -6.02 -0.34
C GLU A 201 5.33 -5.48 1.05
N ALA A 202 4.38 -4.82 1.73
CA ALA A 202 4.59 -4.29 3.08
C ALA A 202 4.86 -5.39 4.12
N LEU A 203 4.20 -6.56 3.99
CA LEU A 203 4.43 -7.74 4.81
C LEU A 203 5.73 -8.48 4.46
N GLY A 204 6.36 -8.14 3.33
CA GLY A 204 7.58 -8.80 2.87
C GLY A 204 7.38 -10.28 2.50
N CYS A 205 6.22 -10.64 1.91
CA CYS A 205 5.94 -12.02 1.51
C CYS A 205 7.03 -12.54 0.55
N GLU A 206 7.74 -13.60 0.96
CA GLU A 206 8.94 -14.08 0.24
C GLU A 206 8.62 -14.64 -1.15
N ASN A 207 7.40 -15.17 -1.33
CA ASN A 207 6.93 -15.75 -2.58
C ASN A 207 6.38 -14.72 -3.58
N LYS A 208 6.36 -13.41 -3.23
CA LYS A 208 5.94 -12.30 -4.10
C LYS A 208 4.67 -12.59 -4.94
N PRO A 209 3.55 -12.94 -4.30
CA PRO A 209 2.41 -13.56 -4.99
C PRO A 209 1.73 -12.66 -6.03
N LEU A 210 1.89 -11.34 -5.94
CA LEU A 210 1.19 -10.35 -6.75
C LEU A 210 2.13 -9.39 -7.51
N GLU A 211 3.37 -9.82 -7.79
CA GLU A 211 4.38 -8.98 -8.46
C GLU A 211 4.00 -8.64 -9.92
N LYS A 212 3.20 -9.49 -10.57
CA LYS A 212 2.76 -9.27 -11.95
C LYS A 212 1.61 -8.26 -12.02
N PRO A 213 1.46 -7.54 -13.15
CA PRO A 213 0.24 -6.76 -13.40
C PRO A 213 -1.02 -7.63 -13.27
N PRO A 214 -2.15 -7.08 -12.78
CA PRO A 214 -3.38 -7.83 -12.62
C PRO A 214 -3.87 -8.35 -13.97
N VAL A 215 -4.11 -9.65 -14.05
CA VAL A 215 -4.83 -10.28 -15.16
C VAL A 215 -6.08 -10.90 -14.59
N VAL A 216 -7.18 -10.16 -14.64
CA VAL A 216 -8.46 -10.57 -14.07
C VAL A 216 -9.18 -11.47 -15.06
N LYS A 217 -9.36 -12.75 -14.70
CA LYS A 217 -10.09 -13.73 -15.52
C LYS A 217 -11.32 -14.21 -14.76
N PRO A 218 -12.53 -13.86 -15.23
CA PRO A 218 -13.76 -14.45 -14.69
C PRO A 218 -13.72 -15.97 -14.90
N LEU A 219 -14.09 -16.72 -13.87
CA LEU A 219 -14.29 -18.15 -13.96
C LEU A 219 -15.73 -18.44 -14.37
N PRO A 220 -15.99 -19.53 -15.11
CA PRO A 220 -17.35 -19.95 -15.44
C PRO A 220 -18.18 -20.12 -14.17
N THR A 221 -19.41 -19.63 -14.19
CA THR A 221 -20.41 -19.96 -13.16
C THR A 221 -20.69 -21.48 -13.23
N PRO A 222 -20.76 -22.20 -12.10
CA PRO A 222 -21.09 -23.63 -12.07
C PRO A 222 -22.42 -23.96 -12.75
#